data_AF-A0A7G8IJF2-F1
#
_entry.id   AF-A0A7G8IJF2-F1
#
_cell.length_a   1.000
_cell.length_b   1.000
_cell.length_c   1.000
_cell.angle_alpha   90.00
_cell.angle_beta   90.00
_cell.angle_gamma   90.00
#
_symmetry.space_group_name_H-M   'P 1'
#
loop_
_entity.id
_entity.type
_entity.pdbx_description
1 polymer ?
#
loop_
_entity_poly.entity_id
_entity_poly.type
_entity_poly.pdbx_seq_one_letter_code
_entity_poly.pdbx_strand_id
1 'polypeptide(L)'
;MLLRMLARPYQIIKYREDRWGPFAQSLYLKNKEQFDFVSYQRLESSDSDVMQEIYFRLKDGEESWDGLARQFPGAAADATARRGPIPVSEVEEPVLNALRQNEPGRISRPIQVGSQVIVVALEQFQPTPFGEEVRKTILRQAFNEWASQECSKMLNKIRFPE
;
A
#
# COMPACT_ATOMS: atom_id res chain seq x y z
N MET A 1 -38.14 6.89 12.47
CA MET A 1 -36.79 7.51 12.43
C MET A 1 -35.70 6.47 12.12
N LEU A 2 -35.66 5.32 12.82
CA LEU A 2 -34.71 4.22 12.58
C LEU A 2 -34.74 3.60 11.18
N LEU A 3 -35.93 3.37 10.59
CA LEU A 3 -36.06 2.83 9.22
C LEU A 3 -35.44 3.74 8.14
N ARG A 4 -35.51 5.07 8.29
CA ARG A 4 -34.86 6.03 7.37
C ARG A 4 -33.34 6.02 7.51
N MET A 5 -32.82 5.79 8.72
CA MET A 5 -31.39 5.71 8.99
C MET A 5 -30.78 4.40 8.44
N LEU A 6 -31.52 3.29 8.48
CA LEU A 6 -31.10 2.01 7.90
C LEU A 6 -31.25 1.95 6.37
N ALA A 7 -32.24 2.67 5.80
CA ALA A 7 -32.47 2.68 4.36
C ALA A 7 -31.35 3.36 3.55
N ARG A 8 -30.72 4.41 4.07
CA ARG A 8 -29.63 5.13 3.38
C ARG A 8 -28.41 4.25 3.07
N PRO A 9 -27.77 3.57 4.05
CA PRO A 9 -26.62 2.72 3.77
C PRO A 9 -27.01 1.56 2.83
N TYR A 10 -28.20 0.98 3.00
CA TYR A 10 -28.69 -0.07 2.12
C TYR A 10 -28.88 0.41 0.67
N GLN A 11 -29.49 1.58 0.45
CA GLN A 11 -29.66 2.17 -0.88
C GLN A 11 -28.32 2.45 -1.56
N ILE A 12 -27.32 2.93 -0.81
CA ILE A 12 -25.98 3.18 -1.35
C ILE A 12 -25.27 1.86 -1.70
N ILE A 13 -25.43 0.80 -0.89
CA ILE A 13 -24.89 -0.54 -1.21
C ILE A 13 -25.56 -1.08 -2.48
N LYS A 14 -26.89 -1.03 -2.55
CA LYS A 14 -27.65 -1.51 -3.72
C LYS A 14 -27.26 -0.75 -4.98
N TYR A 15 -27.18 0.57 -4.91
CA TYR A 15 -26.74 1.40 -6.04
C TYR A 15 -25.33 1.04 -6.53
N ARG A 16 -24.41 0.73 -5.60
CA ARG A 16 -23.06 0.26 -5.92
C ARG A 16 -23.07 -1.06 -6.68
N GLU A 17 -23.83 -2.03 -6.17
CA GLU A 17 -23.97 -3.36 -6.78
C GLU A 17 -24.64 -3.28 -8.15
N ASP A 18 -25.73 -2.55 -8.29
CA ASP A 18 -26.46 -2.42 -9.56
C ASP A 18 -25.59 -1.79 -10.66
N ARG A 19 -24.75 -0.81 -10.29
CA ARG A 19 -23.94 -0.04 -11.26
C ARG A 19 -22.59 -0.66 -11.60
N TRP A 20 -21.85 -1.14 -10.60
CA TRP A 20 -20.49 -1.66 -10.78
C TRP A 20 -20.35 -3.15 -10.48
N GLY A 21 -21.34 -3.78 -9.84
CA GLY A 21 -21.33 -5.20 -9.50
C GLY A 21 -21.07 -6.14 -10.69
N PRO A 22 -21.67 -5.92 -11.88
CA PRO A 22 -21.37 -6.72 -13.07
C PRO A 22 -19.92 -6.61 -13.56
N PHE A 23 -19.24 -5.50 -13.25
CA PHE A 23 -17.86 -5.22 -13.66
C PHE A 23 -16.84 -5.47 -12.55
N ALA A 24 -17.26 -5.86 -11.36
CA ALA A 24 -16.40 -5.97 -10.18
C ALA A 24 -15.18 -6.87 -10.40
N GLN A 25 -15.35 -7.98 -11.13
CA GLN A 25 -14.24 -8.88 -11.46
C GLN A 25 -13.26 -8.25 -12.46
N SER A 26 -13.74 -7.47 -13.43
CA SER A 26 -12.87 -6.74 -14.36
C SER A 26 -12.10 -5.63 -13.62
N LEU A 27 -12.77 -4.91 -12.72
CA LEU A 27 -12.16 -3.90 -11.86
C LEU A 27 -11.10 -4.50 -10.91
N TYR A 28 -11.35 -5.70 -10.39
CA TYR A 28 -10.36 -6.48 -9.66
C TYR A 28 -9.14 -6.79 -10.52
N LEU A 29 -9.33 -7.35 -11.72
CA LEU A 29 -8.21 -7.73 -12.59
C LEU A 29 -7.35 -6.53 -13.01
N LYS A 30 -7.98 -5.38 -13.30
CA LYS A 30 -7.27 -4.14 -13.64
C LYS A 30 -6.38 -3.61 -12.53
N ASN A 31 -6.76 -3.86 -11.28
CA ASN A 31 -6.06 -3.33 -10.12
C ASN A 31 -5.62 -4.45 -9.16
N LYS A 32 -5.39 -5.66 -9.67
CA LYS A 32 -5.20 -6.85 -8.82
C LYS A 32 -4.05 -6.64 -7.83
N GLU A 33 -2.97 -6.04 -8.33
CA GLU A 33 -1.77 -5.76 -7.55
C GLU A 33 -2.04 -4.84 -6.36
N GLN A 34 -3.07 -3.97 -6.41
CA GLN A 34 -3.40 -3.06 -5.30
C GLN A 34 -4.07 -3.77 -4.13
N PHE A 35 -4.63 -4.96 -4.37
CA PHE A 35 -5.31 -5.77 -3.35
C PHE A 35 -4.42 -6.85 -2.76
N ASP A 36 -3.28 -7.10 -3.38
CA ASP A 36 -2.32 -8.08 -2.89
C ASP A 36 -1.58 -7.50 -1.67
N PHE A 37 -1.16 -8.38 -0.77
CA PHE A 37 -0.40 -8.00 0.42
C PHE A 37 1.09 -8.28 0.17
N VAL A 38 1.94 -7.54 0.88
CA VAL A 38 3.39 -7.75 0.86
C VAL A 38 3.94 -7.79 2.27
N SER A 39 4.87 -8.71 2.50
CA SER A 39 5.72 -8.76 3.68
C SER A 39 7.16 -8.59 3.23
N TYR A 40 7.91 -7.73 3.92
CA TYR A 40 9.28 -7.38 3.57
C TYR A 40 10.04 -6.87 4.80
N GLN A 41 11.36 -6.83 4.73
CA GLN A 41 12.20 -6.18 5.73
C GLN A 41 12.57 -4.79 5.23
N ARG A 42 12.64 -3.81 6.13
CA ARG A 42 12.94 -2.40 5.84
C ARG A 42 13.77 -1.78 6.94
N LEU A 43 14.82 -1.07 6.55
CA LEU A 43 15.54 -0.11 7.37
C LEU A 43 15.61 1.21 6.62
N GLU A 44 15.53 2.32 7.35
CA GLU A 44 15.54 3.65 6.77
C GLU A 44 16.23 4.67 7.68
N SER A 45 16.99 5.58 7.08
CA SER A 45 17.64 6.69 7.76
C SER A 45 17.78 7.88 6.80
N SER A 46 17.87 9.09 7.34
CA SER A 46 18.23 10.27 6.54
C SER A 46 19.72 10.31 6.16
N ASP A 47 20.55 9.50 6.81
CA ASP A 47 21.99 9.41 6.54
C ASP A 47 22.29 8.35 5.48
N SER A 48 22.73 8.80 4.30
CA SER A 48 23.05 7.92 3.18
C SER A 48 24.26 7.03 3.41
N ASP A 49 25.26 7.51 4.15
CA ASP A 49 26.51 6.78 4.39
C ASP A 49 26.24 5.61 5.33
N VAL A 50 25.44 5.84 6.38
CA VAL A 50 24.97 4.79 7.29
C VAL A 50 24.15 3.74 6.53
N MET A 51 23.25 4.15 5.64
CA MET A 51 22.45 3.19 4.87
C MET A 51 23.28 2.39 3.85
N GLN A 52 24.34 3.00 3.31
CA GLN A 52 25.28 2.31 2.43
C GLN A 52 26.08 1.24 3.19
N GLU A 53 26.51 1.53 4.42
CA GLU A 53 27.14 0.56 5.30
C GLU A 53 26.19 -0.59 5.69
N ILE A 54 24.96 -0.25 6.10
CA ILE A 54 23.91 -1.23 6.41
C ILE A 54 23.69 -2.21 5.25
N TYR A 55 23.62 -1.69 4.02
CA TYR A 55 23.48 -2.52 2.83
C TYR A 55 24.62 -3.54 2.70
N PHE A 56 25.88 -3.13 2.89
CA PHE A 56 27.02 -4.04 2.78
C PHE A 56 27.02 -5.08 3.90
N ARG A 57 26.82 -4.67 5.16
CA ARG A 57 26.76 -5.59 6.31
C ARG A 57 25.69 -6.66 6.14
N LEU A 58 24.49 -6.26 5.69
CA LEU A 58 23.40 -7.20 5.40
C LEU A 58 23.76 -8.13 4.23
N LYS A 59 24.32 -7.57 3.16
CA LYS A 59 24.64 -8.31 1.93
C LYS A 59 25.72 -9.37 2.18
N ASP A 60 26.71 -9.04 2.99
CA ASP A 60 27.84 -9.93 3.32
C ASP A 60 27.50 -10.87 4.51
N GLY A 61 26.29 -10.72 5.08
CA GLY A 61 25.78 -11.59 6.15
C GLY A 61 26.45 -11.35 7.51
N GLU A 62 27.13 -10.22 7.68
CA GLU A 62 27.82 -9.84 8.93
C GLU A 62 26.83 -9.52 10.06
N GLU A 63 25.67 -8.99 9.70
CA GLU A 63 24.63 -8.58 10.64
C GLU A 63 23.25 -9.02 10.17
N SER A 64 22.33 -9.16 11.14
CA SER A 64 20.93 -9.45 10.86
C SER A 64 20.09 -8.16 10.77
N TRP A 65 18.99 -8.24 10.03
CA TRP A 65 18.02 -7.15 9.91
C TRP A 65 17.52 -6.62 11.26
N ASP A 66 17.13 -7.51 12.18
CA ASP A 66 16.64 -7.11 13.51
C ASP A 66 17.80 -6.66 14.42
N GLY A 67 19.01 -7.21 14.23
CA GLY A 67 20.21 -6.75 14.90
C GLY A 67 20.49 -5.28 14.59
N LEU A 68 20.48 -4.93 13.30
CA LEU A 68 20.63 -3.54 12.85
C LEU A 68 19.45 -2.67 13.29
N ALA A 69 18.20 -3.15 13.20
CA ALA A 69 17.02 -2.38 13.64
C ALA A 69 17.13 -1.90 15.09
N ARG A 70 17.68 -2.72 15.99
CA ARG A 70 17.89 -2.38 17.41
C ARG A 70 19.03 -1.40 17.66
N GLN A 71 19.94 -1.24 16.70
CA GLN A 71 21.05 -0.29 16.79
C GLN A 71 20.63 1.14 16.41
N PHE A 72 19.43 1.34 15.86
CA PHE A 72 18.94 2.67 15.51
C PHE A 72 18.72 3.54 16.76
N PRO A 73 19.02 4.86 16.68
CA PRO A 73 18.79 5.76 17.80
C PRO A 73 17.33 5.73 18.28
N GLY A 74 17.13 5.42 19.57
CA GLY A 74 15.80 5.36 20.18
C GLY A 74 14.99 4.08 19.87
N ALA A 75 15.60 3.08 19.22
CA ALA A 75 14.97 1.79 19.00
C ALA A 75 14.69 1.07 20.33
N ALA A 76 13.53 0.40 20.41
CA ALA A 76 13.20 -0.48 21.52
C ALA A 76 14.02 -1.77 21.44
N ALA A 77 14.17 -2.48 22.56
CA ALA A 77 14.91 -3.74 22.62
C ALA A 77 14.29 -4.84 21.74
N ASP A 78 12.99 -4.75 21.47
CA ASP A 78 12.20 -5.65 20.62
C ASP A 78 11.99 -5.09 19.19
N ALA A 79 12.71 -4.03 18.80
CA ALA A 79 12.64 -3.49 17.45
C ALA A 79 12.92 -4.57 16.40
N THR A 80 12.13 -4.54 15.32
CA THR A 80 12.24 -5.43 14.17
C THR A 80 12.22 -4.63 12.88
N ALA A 81 12.96 -5.11 11.88
CA ALA A 81 12.93 -4.56 10.53
C ALA A 81 11.74 -5.07 9.71
N ARG A 82 10.98 -6.04 10.22
CA ARG A 82 9.86 -6.65 9.48
C ARG A 82 8.71 -5.65 9.33
N ARG A 83 8.19 -5.55 8.10
CA ARG A 83 6.99 -4.81 7.71
C ARG A 83 6.01 -5.75 7.04
N GLY A 84 4.74 -5.61 7.38
CA GLY A 84 3.64 -6.37 6.78
C GLY A 84 3.16 -7.57 7.59
N PRO A 85 2.13 -8.28 7.08
CA PRO A 85 1.52 -8.08 5.76
C PRO A 85 0.74 -6.76 5.68
N ILE A 86 1.09 -5.91 4.71
CA ILE A 86 0.35 -4.67 4.39
C ILE A 86 -0.10 -4.69 2.92
N PRO A 87 -1.17 -3.95 2.56
CA PRO A 87 -1.56 -3.81 1.16
C PRO A 87 -0.42 -3.22 0.32
N VAL A 88 -0.20 -3.77 -0.88
CA VAL A 88 0.80 -3.25 -1.83
C VAL A 88 0.56 -1.78 -2.17
N SER A 89 -0.70 -1.34 -2.16
CA SER A 89 -1.07 0.06 -2.40
C SER A 89 -0.54 1.05 -1.35
N GLU A 90 -0.08 0.58 -0.19
CA GLU A 90 0.50 1.42 0.88
C GLU A 90 2.02 1.58 0.75
N VAL A 91 2.67 0.84 -0.17
CA VAL A 91 4.13 0.89 -0.36
C VAL A 91 4.50 1.98 -1.37
N GLU A 92 5.57 2.73 -1.09
CA GLU A 92 6.04 3.78 -2.01
C GLU A 92 6.56 3.19 -3.33
N GLU A 93 6.22 3.80 -4.46
CA GLU A 93 6.57 3.30 -5.81
C GLU A 93 8.06 2.93 -5.99
N PRO A 94 9.06 3.72 -5.55
CA PRO A 94 10.47 3.33 -5.68
C PRO A 94 10.81 2.04 -4.91
N VAL A 95 10.19 1.83 -3.75
CA VAL A 95 10.39 0.66 -2.90
C VAL A 95 9.68 -0.54 -3.50
N LEU A 96 8.45 -0.37 -3.95
CA LEU A 96 7.67 -1.43 -4.59
C LEU A 96 8.37 -1.95 -5.86
N ASN A 97 8.94 -1.07 -6.67
CA ASN A 97 9.72 -1.45 -7.85
C ASN A 97 10.94 -2.30 -7.47
N ALA A 98 11.67 -1.94 -6.42
CA ALA A 98 12.79 -2.74 -5.95
C ALA A 98 12.36 -4.12 -5.42
N LEU A 99 11.26 -4.18 -4.68
CA LEU A 99 10.69 -5.44 -4.19
C LEU A 99 10.26 -6.37 -5.33
N ARG A 100 9.71 -5.82 -6.43
CA ARG A 100 9.29 -6.60 -7.61
C ARG A 100 10.45 -7.11 -8.46
N GLN A 101 11.55 -6.36 -8.52
CA GLN A 101 12.74 -6.71 -9.32
C GLN A 101 13.66 -7.71 -8.61
N ASN A 102 13.53 -7.81 -7.29
CA ASN A 102 14.36 -8.68 -6.46
C ASN A 102 13.66 -10.01 -6.18
N GLU A 103 14.44 -11.09 -6.17
CA GLU A 103 14.00 -12.36 -5.61
C GLU A 103 13.77 -12.23 -4.09
N PRO A 104 12.87 -13.02 -3.48
CA PRO A 104 12.72 -13.07 -2.04
C PRO A 104 14.06 -13.26 -1.31
N GLY A 105 14.28 -12.48 -0.26
CA GLY A 105 15.53 -12.45 0.52
C GLY A 105 16.63 -11.60 -0.09
N ARG A 106 16.53 -11.18 -1.36
CA ARG A 106 17.55 -10.34 -1.98
C ARG A 106 17.46 -8.89 -1.49
N ILE A 107 18.56 -8.41 -0.92
CA ILE A 107 18.70 -7.07 -0.37
C ILE A 107 18.85 -6.06 -1.52
N SER A 108 18.04 -4.99 -1.50
CA SER A 108 18.13 -3.89 -2.45
C SER A 108 19.35 -3.02 -2.16
N ARG A 109 19.89 -2.37 -3.19
CA ARG A 109 20.75 -1.20 -2.96
C ARG A 109 19.95 -0.10 -2.24
N PRO A 110 20.60 0.84 -1.54
CA PRO A 110 19.92 1.96 -0.91
C PRO A 110 19.10 2.77 -1.94
N ILE A 111 17.85 3.06 -1.58
CA ILE A 111 16.86 3.74 -2.42
C ILE A 111 16.53 5.08 -1.77
N GLN A 112 16.72 6.19 -2.50
CA GLN A 112 16.32 7.51 -2.03
C GLN A 112 14.80 7.69 -2.19
N VAL A 113 14.11 8.00 -1.09
CA VAL A 113 12.69 8.37 -1.08
C VAL A 113 12.50 9.61 -0.21
N GLY A 114 12.25 10.76 -0.85
CA GLY A 114 12.19 12.04 -0.14
C GLY A 114 13.50 12.34 0.59
N SER A 115 13.44 12.56 1.90
CA SER A 115 14.60 12.80 2.77
C SER A 115 15.20 11.53 3.40
N GLN A 116 14.64 10.35 3.10
CA GLN A 116 15.08 9.08 3.67
C GLN A 116 15.78 8.22 2.61
N VAL A 117 16.74 7.44 3.06
CA VAL A 117 17.41 6.39 2.31
C VAL A 117 16.97 5.06 2.90
N ILE A 118 16.50 4.16 2.05
CA ILE A 118 15.83 2.93 2.46
C ILE A 118 16.54 1.72 1.88
N VAL A 119 16.71 0.68 2.68
CA VAL A 119 17.16 -0.66 2.25
C VAL A 119 16.06 -1.66 2.55
N VAL A 120 15.69 -2.47 1.56
CA VAL A 120 14.61 -3.46 1.68
C VAL A 120 15.00 -4.84 1.17
N ALA A 121 14.32 -5.88 1.68
CA ALA A 121 14.33 -7.21 1.08
C ALA A 121 12.91 -7.80 1.10
N LEU A 122 12.47 -8.33 -0.03
CA LEU A 122 11.17 -8.99 -0.16
C LEU A 122 11.16 -10.26 0.69
N GLU A 123 10.11 -10.50 1.48
CA GLU A 123 9.84 -11.83 2.03
C GLU A 123 8.85 -12.58 1.13
N GLN A 124 7.70 -11.96 0.84
CA GLN A 124 6.69 -12.56 -0.02
C GLN A 124 5.65 -11.54 -0.50
N PHE A 125 5.13 -11.77 -1.71
CA PHE A 125 3.84 -11.23 -2.15
C PHE A 125 2.75 -12.28 -1.91
N GLN A 126 1.64 -11.84 -1.32
CA GLN A 126 0.49 -12.67 -1.01
C GLN A 126 -0.68 -12.24 -1.89
N PRO A 127 -1.05 -13.04 -2.89
CA PRO A 127 -2.17 -12.69 -3.75
C PRO A 127 -3.47 -12.78 -2.97
N THR A 128 -4.31 -11.74 -3.06
CA THR A 128 -5.64 -11.77 -2.45
C THR A 128 -6.64 -12.29 -3.47
N PRO A 129 -7.32 -13.43 -3.24
CA PRO A 129 -8.33 -13.94 -4.17
C PRO A 129 -9.52 -12.98 -4.23
N PHE A 130 -10.21 -12.97 -5.38
CA PHE A 130 -11.45 -12.20 -5.53
C PHE A 130 -12.58 -12.82 -4.69
N GLY A 131 -12.70 -12.36 -3.45
CA GLY A 131 -13.76 -12.73 -2.50
C GLY A 131 -14.74 -11.59 -2.23
N GLU A 132 -15.71 -11.84 -1.34
CA GLU A 132 -16.78 -10.89 -1.02
C GLU A 132 -16.24 -9.56 -0.44
N GLU A 133 -15.23 -9.61 0.42
CA GLU A 133 -14.62 -8.42 1.02
C GLU A 133 -13.83 -7.58 0.01
N VAL A 134 -13.13 -8.24 -0.91
CA VAL A 134 -12.44 -7.58 -2.04
C VAL A 134 -13.47 -6.92 -2.96
N ARG A 135 -14.56 -7.61 -3.26
CA ARG A 135 -15.68 -7.07 -4.04
C ARG A 135 -16.26 -5.81 -3.38
N LYS A 136 -16.59 -5.87 -2.09
CA LYS A 136 -17.12 -4.71 -1.34
C LYS A 136 -16.16 -3.52 -1.40
N THR A 137 -14.86 -3.79 -1.26
CA THR A 137 -13.82 -2.76 -1.32
C THR A 137 -13.73 -2.11 -2.70
N ILE A 138 -13.70 -2.90 -3.78
CA ILE A 138 -13.70 -2.42 -5.17
C ILE A 138 -14.92 -1.54 -5.45
N LEU A 139 -16.11 -2.01 -5.07
CA LEU A 139 -17.35 -1.28 -5.32
C LEU A 139 -17.41 0.03 -4.53
N ARG A 140 -16.83 0.05 -3.33
CA ARG A 140 -16.70 1.27 -2.53
C ARG A 140 -15.71 2.26 -3.18
N GLN A 141 -14.55 1.79 -3.64
CA GLN A 141 -13.56 2.63 -4.33
C GLN A 141 -14.15 3.23 -5.62
N ALA A 142 -14.74 2.41 -6.49
CA ALA A 142 -15.37 2.87 -7.73
C ALA A 142 -16.47 3.92 -7.48
N PHE A 143 -17.27 3.74 -6.42
CA PHE A 143 -18.27 4.72 -6.01
C PHE A 143 -17.65 6.02 -5.52
N ASN A 144 -16.63 5.96 -4.67
CA ASN A 144 -15.98 7.15 -4.13
C ASN A 144 -15.30 7.97 -5.24
N GLU A 145 -14.62 7.30 -6.17
CA GLU A 145 -14.03 7.95 -7.35
C GLU A 145 -15.10 8.65 -8.18
N TRP A 146 -16.20 7.96 -8.50
CA TRP A 146 -17.30 8.54 -9.23
C TRP A 146 -17.95 9.72 -8.48
N ALA A 147 -18.21 9.57 -7.18
CA ALA A 147 -18.82 10.61 -6.37
C ALA A 147 -17.94 11.86 -6.32
N SER A 148 -16.62 11.69 -6.15
CA SER A 148 -15.65 12.79 -6.21
C SER A 148 -15.69 13.49 -7.57
N GLN A 149 -15.71 12.74 -8.67
CA GLN A 149 -15.79 13.30 -10.01
C GLN A 149 -17.09 14.10 -10.24
N GLU A 150 -18.24 13.59 -9.78
CA GLU A 150 -19.52 14.30 -9.90
C GLU A 150 -19.56 15.57 -9.04
N CYS A 151 -19.03 15.51 -7.81
CA CYS A 151 -18.88 16.70 -6.96
C CYS A 151 -18.01 17.77 -7.64
N SER A 152 -16.87 17.40 -8.22
CA SER A 152 -16.00 18.31 -8.97
C SER A 152 -16.70 18.91 -10.19
N LYS A 153 -17.45 18.12 -10.97
CA LYS A 153 -18.23 18.62 -12.12
C LYS A 153 -19.30 19.63 -11.69
N MET A 154 -19.99 19.37 -10.59
CA MET A 154 -21.01 20.27 -10.05
C MET A 154 -20.39 21.58 -9.55
N LEU A 155 -19.25 21.51 -8.85
CA LEU A 155 -18.52 22.70 -8.39
C LEU A 155 -18.03 23.56 -9.56
N ASN A 156 -17.54 22.95 -10.64
CA ASN A 156 -17.11 23.67 -11.84
C ASN A 156 -18.27 24.37 -12.57
N LYS A 157 -19.49 23.85 -12.46
CA LYS A 157 -20.70 24.50 -13.00
C LYS A 157 -21.22 25.67 -12.13
N ILE A 158 -20.80 25.74 -10.86
CA ILE A 158 -21.20 26.77 -9.91
C ILE A 158 -20.20 27.93 -9.87
N ARG A 159 -18.98 27.76 -10.39
CA ARG A 159 -18.08 28.90 -10.67
C ARG A 159 -18.70 29.76 -11.78
N PHE A 160 -19.19 30.93 -11.39
CA PHE A 160 -19.67 31.96 -12.31
C PHE A 160 -18.56 32.39 -13.26
N PRO A 161 -18.86 32.66 -14.55
CA PRO A 161 -17.89 33.28 -15.45
C PRO A 161 -17.47 34.65 -14.90
N GLU A 162 -16.17 34.95 -14.98
CA GLU A 162 -15.59 36.27 -14.66
C GLU A 162 -16.16 37.39 -15.54
#